data_AF-A0A284QN01-F1
#
_entry.id   AF-A0A284QN01-F1
#
_cell.length_a   1.000
_cell.length_b   1.000
_cell.length_c   1.000
_cell.angle_alpha   90.00
_cell.angle_beta   90.00
_cell.angle_gamma   90.00
#
_symmetry.space_group_name_H-M   'P 1'
#
loop_
_entity.id
_entity.type
_entity.pdbx_description
1 polymer ?
#
loop_
_entity_poly.entity_id
_entity_poly.type
_entity_poly.pdbx_seq_one_letter_code
_entity_poly.pdbx_strand_id
1 'polypeptide(L)'
;MSLPAAVELISRHILARVSVGSKKPSALLPLPPLFHYCQTRVVFVAIQGPQGSGKSYLTGLTQKFLTDSPHLLRVAVLSIDDLYLSHDGLVSLARQHPSNPLWKGRGQPGTHDVALGVQILQSLKEGREAVDLPRFDKSLFNGEGDRLPTDGSNSVHPPIDVVIMEGWCMGFYPISQSGLAEKWDGIWKEQKVTLALQDELLGSKGCVQDINLALKAYIDLWAFFDVFIQPAPLTRSHSPYSVIYQWRLEQEHYMKASNGGKGMSDDAVKLFVDRYIPGYVFFGEGVTEGFTDTDGTCLPPWLGNGLRIFIDEKRQVTDVQPF
;
A
#
# COMPACT_ATOMS: atom_id res chain seq x y z
N MET A 1 10.51 9.44 -23.65
CA MET A 1 10.70 8.07 -23.13
C MET A 1 9.40 7.33 -23.28
N SER A 2 9.42 6.08 -23.74
CA SER A 2 8.23 5.23 -23.74
C SER A 2 7.75 5.01 -22.31
N LEU A 3 6.44 4.99 -22.12
CA LEU A 3 5.82 4.67 -20.83
C LEU A 3 6.15 3.20 -20.47
N PRO A 4 6.51 2.87 -19.22
CA PRO A 4 6.68 1.47 -18.83
C PRO A 4 5.38 0.68 -19.06
N ALA A 5 5.48 -0.55 -19.56
CA ALA A 5 4.32 -1.39 -19.87
C ALA A 5 3.35 -1.56 -18.68
N ALA A 6 3.89 -1.68 -17.46
CA ALA A 6 3.08 -1.73 -16.23
C ALA A 6 2.21 -0.47 -16.05
N VAL A 7 2.75 0.73 -16.31
CA VAL A 7 1.98 1.98 -16.16
C VAL A 7 0.86 2.06 -17.19
N GLU A 8 1.10 1.59 -18.41
CA GLU A 8 0.03 1.53 -19.43
C GLU A 8 -1.12 0.59 -19.00
N LEU A 9 -0.78 -0.61 -18.50
CA LEU A 9 -1.75 -1.57 -18.00
C LEU A 9 -2.56 -1.01 -16.82
N ILE A 10 -1.88 -0.42 -15.84
CA ILE A 10 -2.49 0.19 -14.66
C ILE A 10 -3.43 1.32 -15.08
N SER A 11 -2.94 2.26 -15.87
CA SER A 11 -3.73 3.43 -16.29
C SER A 11 -4.94 3.03 -17.11
N ARG A 12 -4.82 2.06 -18.02
CA ARG A 12 -5.94 1.54 -18.80
C ARG A 12 -7.00 0.90 -17.89
N HIS A 13 -6.57 0.14 -16.89
CA HIS A 13 -7.48 -0.51 -15.94
C HIS A 13 -8.24 0.52 -15.09
N ILE A 14 -7.56 1.56 -14.61
CA ILE A 14 -8.17 2.68 -13.87
C ILE A 14 -9.15 3.45 -14.76
N LEU A 15 -8.73 3.85 -15.97
CA LEU A 15 -9.55 4.63 -16.91
C LEU A 15 -10.85 3.92 -17.29
N ALA A 16 -10.85 2.58 -17.34
CA ALA A 16 -12.06 1.80 -17.58
C ALA A 16 -13.10 1.89 -16.43
N ARG A 17 -12.71 2.33 -15.24
CA ARG A 17 -13.60 2.55 -14.08
C ARG A 17 -13.94 4.02 -13.84
N VAL A 18 -13.15 4.94 -14.39
CA VAL A 18 -13.48 6.37 -14.33
C VAL A 18 -14.64 6.62 -15.29
N SER A 19 -15.77 7.06 -14.75
CA SER A 19 -16.89 7.52 -15.59
C SER A 19 -16.43 8.75 -16.35
N VAL A 20 -16.24 8.62 -17.67
CA VAL A 20 -15.91 9.77 -18.52
C VAL A 20 -17.17 10.63 -18.63
N GLY A 21 -17.36 11.51 -17.64
CA GLY A 21 -18.18 12.70 -17.81
C GLY A 21 -17.54 13.46 -18.98
N SER A 22 -18.18 13.41 -20.14
CA SER A 22 -17.68 14.04 -21.35
C SER A 22 -17.54 15.54 -21.13
N LYS A 23 -16.35 15.99 -20.73
CA LYS A 23 -15.95 17.40 -20.81
C LYS A 23 -15.75 17.75 -22.28
N LYS A 24 -16.85 17.79 -23.05
CA LYS A 24 -16.84 18.47 -24.34
C LYS A 24 -16.53 19.95 -24.06
N PRO A 25 -15.62 20.60 -24.81
CA PRO A 25 -15.51 22.04 -24.76
C PRO A 25 -16.82 22.62 -25.30
N SER A 26 -17.65 23.19 -24.42
CA SER A 26 -18.89 23.83 -24.85
C SER A 26 -18.54 25.13 -25.58
N ALA A 27 -18.72 25.13 -26.90
CA ALA A 27 -18.87 26.37 -27.64
C ALA A 27 -20.21 27.01 -27.21
N LEU A 28 -20.11 28.22 -26.67
CA LEU A 28 -21.09 29.33 -26.68
C LEU A 28 -22.59 28.99 -26.45
N LEU A 29 -23.12 29.39 -25.28
CA LEU A 29 -24.27 30.31 -25.08
C LEU A 29 -24.63 30.41 -23.57
N PRO A 30 -25.10 31.56 -23.06
CA PRO A 30 -25.39 31.75 -21.63
C PRO A 30 -26.85 31.40 -21.31
N LEU A 31 -27.06 30.41 -20.44
CA LEU A 31 -28.31 30.19 -19.72
C LEU A 31 -27.98 29.95 -18.23
N PRO A 32 -28.88 30.33 -17.30
CA PRO A 32 -28.54 30.47 -15.88
C PRO A 32 -28.25 29.11 -15.24
N PRO A 33 -27.29 29.03 -14.29
CA PRO A 33 -26.82 27.75 -13.80
C PRO A 33 -27.75 27.19 -12.74
N LEU A 34 -28.63 26.27 -13.15
CA LEU A 34 -28.95 25.11 -12.31
C LEU A 34 -27.95 24.01 -12.67
N PHE A 35 -26.70 24.18 -12.23
CA PHE A 35 -25.73 23.08 -12.29
C PHE A 35 -26.19 22.00 -11.30
N HIS A 36 -26.97 21.04 -11.80
CA HIS A 36 -26.81 19.67 -11.32
C HIS A 36 -25.37 19.28 -11.68
N TYR A 37 -24.43 19.50 -10.75
CA TYR A 37 -23.17 18.76 -10.76
C TYR A 37 -23.58 17.29 -10.70
N CYS A 38 -23.56 16.62 -11.85
CA CYS A 38 -23.54 15.17 -11.87
C CYS A 38 -22.20 14.81 -11.22
N GLN A 39 -22.18 14.62 -9.90
CA GLN A 39 -20.97 14.27 -9.16
C GLN A 39 -20.48 12.95 -9.74
N THR A 40 -19.42 13.02 -10.53
CA THR A 40 -18.70 11.84 -10.99
C THR A 40 -18.15 11.16 -9.74
N ARG A 41 -18.53 9.90 -9.52
CA ARG A 41 -18.05 9.09 -8.40
C ARG A 41 -16.52 9.05 -8.43
N VAL A 42 -15.88 9.38 -7.31
CA VAL A 42 -14.44 9.22 -7.10
C VAL A 42 -14.08 7.73 -7.23
N VAL A 43 -13.09 7.38 -8.04
CA VAL A 43 -12.56 6.02 -8.14
C VAL A 43 -11.40 5.85 -7.16
N PHE A 44 -11.55 4.93 -6.22
CA PHE A 44 -10.50 4.58 -5.26
C PHE A 44 -9.68 3.39 -5.75
N VAL A 45 -8.38 3.57 -5.85
CA VAL A 45 -7.43 2.58 -6.39
C VAL A 45 -6.42 2.21 -5.30
N ALA A 46 -6.33 0.93 -4.97
CA ALA A 46 -5.28 0.40 -4.12
C ALA A 46 -4.13 -0.14 -4.98
N ILE A 47 -2.88 0.16 -4.61
CA ILE A 47 -1.68 -0.44 -5.22
C ILE A 47 -0.88 -1.15 -4.14
N GLN A 48 -0.84 -2.48 -4.19
CA GLN A 48 -0.03 -3.31 -3.29
C GLN A 48 1.18 -3.86 -4.01
N GLY A 49 2.35 -3.81 -3.38
CA GLY A 49 3.51 -4.53 -3.88
C GLY A 49 4.62 -4.62 -2.84
N PRO A 50 5.50 -5.62 -2.97
CA PRO A 50 6.55 -5.83 -1.97
C PRO A 50 7.61 -4.71 -1.98
N GLN A 51 8.46 -4.67 -0.95
CA GLN A 51 9.52 -3.65 -0.88
C GLN A 51 10.43 -3.74 -2.10
N GLY A 52 10.74 -2.58 -2.67
CA GLY A 52 11.59 -2.47 -3.85
C GLY A 52 10.96 -2.91 -5.18
N SER A 53 9.69 -3.37 -5.23
CA SER A 53 9.01 -3.76 -6.47
C SER A 53 8.82 -2.62 -7.48
N GLY A 54 8.99 -1.37 -7.02
CA GLY A 54 8.74 -0.17 -7.82
C GLY A 54 7.33 0.39 -7.68
N LYS A 55 6.48 -0.12 -6.77
CA LYS A 55 5.10 0.36 -6.59
C LYS A 55 4.95 1.89 -6.43
N SER A 56 5.82 2.57 -5.68
CA SER A 56 5.74 4.03 -5.50
C SER A 56 6.17 4.77 -6.77
N TYR A 57 7.13 4.22 -7.52
CA TYR A 57 7.53 4.73 -8.83
C TYR A 57 6.40 4.57 -9.87
N LEU A 58 5.78 3.39 -9.92
CA LEU A 58 4.61 3.12 -10.76
C LEU A 58 3.45 4.06 -10.39
N THR A 59 3.20 4.27 -9.09
CA THR A 59 2.16 5.20 -8.60
C THR A 59 2.39 6.62 -9.12
N GLY A 60 3.61 7.15 -8.99
CA GLY A 60 3.93 8.50 -9.47
C GLY A 60 3.81 8.64 -11.00
N LEU A 61 4.25 7.63 -11.75
CA LEU A 61 4.10 7.62 -13.21
C LEU A 61 2.63 7.48 -13.65
N THR A 62 1.84 6.64 -12.97
CA THR A 62 0.41 6.51 -13.20
C THR A 62 -0.31 7.81 -12.89
N GLN A 63 -0.02 8.45 -11.75
CA GLN A 63 -0.57 9.77 -11.42
C GLN A 63 -0.28 10.76 -12.55
N LYS A 64 1.00 10.88 -12.96
CA LYS A 64 1.40 11.76 -14.06
C LYS A 64 0.65 11.46 -15.36
N PHE A 65 0.55 10.18 -15.73
CA PHE A 65 -0.14 9.76 -16.95
C PHE A 65 -1.63 10.14 -16.94
N LEU A 66 -2.31 9.95 -15.81
CA LEU A 66 -3.73 10.26 -15.65
C LEU A 66 -3.99 11.78 -15.58
N THR A 67 -3.05 12.57 -15.04
CA THR A 67 -3.16 14.04 -14.97
C THR A 67 -2.79 14.74 -16.27
N ASP A 68 -1.91 14.16 -17.08
CA ASP A 68 -1.48 14.73 -18.35
C ASP A 68 -2.59 14.62 -19.43
N SER A 69 -2.44 15.40 -20.51
CA SER A 69 -3.31 15.28 -21.70
C SER A 69 -3.18 13.89 -22.33
N PRO A 70 -4.28 13.25 -22.78
CA PRO A 70 -5.64 13.80 -22.96
C PRO A 70 -6.58 13.58 -21.76
N HIS A 71 -6.14 12.96 -20.68
CA HIS A 71 -7.01 12.49 -19.60
C HIS A 71 -7.42 13.59 -18.62
N LEU A 72 -6.47 14.46 -18.24
CA LEU A 72 -6.72 15.65 -17.41
C LEU A 72 -7.51 15.35 -16.11
N LEU A 73 -7.27 14.19 -15.51
CA LEU A 73 -7.92 13.77 -14.27
C LEU A 73 -7.27 14.44 -13.06
N ARG A 74 -8.07 14.72 -12.03
CA ARG A 74 -7.61 15.19 -10.72
C ARG A 74 -7.34 13.97 -9.84
N VAL A 75 -6.06 13.69 -9.62
CA VAL A 75 -5.59 12.48 -8.92
C VAL A 75 -4.94 12.85 -7.60
N ALA A 76 -5.50 12.35 -6.49
CA ALA A 76 -4.85 12.39 -5.17
C ALA A 76 -4.07 11.08 -4.95
N VAL A 77 -2.91 11.17 -4.30
CA VAL A 77 -2.06 10.02 -3.96
C VAL A 77 -1.75 10.04 -2.47
N LEU A 78 -1.92 8.90 -1.80
CA LEU A 78 -1.58 8.69 -0.40
C LEU A 78 -0.75 7.41 -0.25
N SER A 79 0.35 7.45 0.49
CA SER A 79 1.05 6.23 0.90
C SER A 79 0.51 5.78 2.26
N ILE A 80 0.35 4.47 2.48
CA ILE A 80 0.02 3.98 3.83
C ILE A 80 1.11 4.32 4.84
N ASP A 81 2.37 4.45 4.38
CA ASP A 81 3.48 4.88 5.23
C ASP A 81 3.32 6.33 5.71
N ASP A 82 2.57 7.19 5.00
CA ASP A 82 2.27 8.54 5.49
C ASP A 82 1.25 8.53 6.65
N LEU A 83 0.58 7.39 6.86
CA LEU A 83 -0.33 7.15 7.97
C LEU A 83 0.34 6.43 9.15
N TYR A 84 1.68 6.30 9.22
CA TYR A 84 2.29 5.82 10.46
C TYR A 84 1.81 6.65 11.66
N LEU A 85 1.71 6.00 12.83
CA LEU A 85 1.58 6.69 14.11
C LEU A 85 2.72 7.71 14.26
N SER A 86 2.49 8.80 15.01
CA SER A 86 3.59 9.69 15.39
C SER A 86 4.70 8.93 16.13
N HIS A 87 5.88 9.53 16.24
CA HIS A 87 7.00 8.96 17.00
C HIS A 87 6.57 8.52 18.40
N ASP A 88 5.91 9.40 19.14
CA ASP A 88 5.35 9.09 20.47
C ASP A 88 4.35 7.93 20.43
N GLY A 89 3.52 7.85 19.39
CA GLY A 89 2.58 6.76 19.18
C GLY A 89 3.29 5.42 18.95
N LEU A 90 4.34 5.39 18.13
CA LEU A 90 5.16 4.20 17.89
C LEU A 90 5.90 3.76 19.16
N VAL A 91 6.47 4.71 19.91
CA VAL A 91 7.14 4.44 21.20
C VAL A 91 6.14 3.88 22.21
N SER A 92 4.93 4.45 22.28
CA SER A 92 3.87 3.97 23.15
C SER A 92 3.44 2.54 22.81
N LEU A 93 3.22 2.25 21.51
CA LEU A 93 2.88 0.90 21.03
C LEU A 93 3.96 -0.11 21.43
N ALA A 94 5.23 0.20 21.18
CA ALA A 94 6.35 -0.68 21.54
C ALA A 94 6.44 -0.93 23.06
N ARG A 95 6.14 0.08 23.89
CA ARG A 95 6.12 -0.06 25.36
C ARG A 95 4.95 -0.90 25.86
N GLN A 96 3.79 -0.84 25.19
CA GLN A 96 2.62 -1.64 25.52
C GLN A 96 2.80 -3.11 25.13
N HIS A 97 3.63 -3.39 24.13
CA HIS A 97 3.90 -4.74 23.62
C HIS A 97 5.41 -5.09 23.64
N PRO A 98 6.06 -5.10 24.82
CA PRO A 98 7.52 -5.19 24.92
C PRO A 98 8.08 -6.53 24.39
N SER A 99 7.27 -7.59 24.39
CA SER A 99 7.62 -8.91 23.86
C SER A 99 7.43 -9.06 22.36
N ASN A 100 6.83 -8.08 21.67
CA ASN A 100 6.55 -8.15 20.24
C ASN A 100 7.58 -7.34 19.44
N PRO A 101 8.62 -7.97 18.86
CA PRO A 101 9.65 -7.25 18.11
C PRO A 101 9.13 -6.65 16.80
N LEU A 102 7.99 -7.13 16.27
CA LEU A 102 7.41 -6.62 15.03
C LEU A 102 6.88 -5.18 15.18
N TRP A 103 6.49 -4.78 16.40
CA TRP A 103 6.08 -3.42 16.75
C TRP A 103 7.18 -2.56 17.39
N LYS A 104 8.44 -3.01 17.37
CA LYS A 104 9.58 -2.14 17.70
C LYS A 104 9.86 -1.19 16.53
N GLY A 105 9.20 -0.04 16.57
CA GLY A 105 9.21 0.98 15.52
C GLY A 105 8.21 0.70 14.40
N ARG A 106 8.20 1.57 13.38
CA ARG A 106 7.24 1.51 12.27
C ARG A 106 7.39 0.27 11.38
N GLY A 107 6.29 -0.18 10.76
CA GLY A 107 6.30 -1.11 9.64
C GLY A 107 5.06 -1.99 9.53
N GLN A 108 4.87 -2.87 10.51
CA GLN A 108 3.83 -3.91 10.50
C GLN A 108 2.43 -3.34 10.80
N PRO A 109 1.33 -3.98 10.35
CA PRO A 109 -0.02 -3.59 10.75
C PRO A 109 -0.13 -3.44 12.27
N GLY A 110 -0.80 -2.37 12.69
CA GLY A 110 -0.79 -1.87 14.07
C GLY A 110 0.05 -0.60 14.24
N THR A 111 1.04 -0.33 13.36
CA THR A 111 1.86 0.88 13.43
C THR A 111 1.30 2.09 12.69
N HIS A 112 0.11 1.97 12.08
CA HIS A 112 -0.55 3.04 11.32
C HIS A 112 -1.78 3.58 12.06
N ASP A 113 -2.05 4.86 11.88
CA ASP A 113 -3.25 5.58 12.29
C ASP A 113 -4.38 5.33 11.27
N VAL A 114 -4.98 4.15 11.37
CA VAL A 114 -6.01 3.69 10.42
C VAL A 114 -7.28 4.56 10.50
N ALA A 115 -7.63 5.04 11.70
CA ALA A 115 -8.77 5.92 11.90
C ALA A 115 -8.62 7.23 11.12
N LEU A 116 -7.42 7.84 11.13
CA LEU A 116 -7.12 8.99 10.30
C LEU A 116 -7.24 8.67 8.80
N GLY A 117 -6.73 7.50 8.37
CA GLY A 117 -6.85 7.04 6.99
C GLY A 117 -8.31 6.96 6.52
N VAL A 118 -9.19 6.35 7.33
CA VAL A 118 -10.64 6.27 7.05
C VAL A 118 -11.27 7.65 6.97
N GLN A 119 -10.93 8.56 7.88
CA GLN A 119 -11.44 9.95 7.86
C GLN A 119 -11.03 10.70 6.59
N ILE A 120 -9.78 10.53 6.14
CA ILE A 120 -9.27 11.15 4.91
C ILE A 120 -10.02 10.59 3.69
N LEU A 121 -10.11 9.26 3.55
CA LEU A 121 -10.79 8.67 2.39
C LEU A 121 -12.28 9.03 2.34
N GLN A 122 -12.94 9.09 3.51
CA GLN A 122 -14.32 9.57 3.61
C GLN A 122 -14.45 11.04 3.18
N SER A 123 -13.54 11.91 3.64
CA SER A 123 -13.56 13.34 3.27
C SER A 123 -13.32 13.54 1.76
N LEU A 124 -12.40 12.77 1.18
CA LEU A 124 -12.14 12.77 -0.27
C LEU A 124 -13.35 12.27 -1.07
N LYS A 125 -14.04 11.24 -0.58
CA LYS A 125 -15.26 10.69 -1.19
C LYS A 125 -16.40 11.71 -1.19
N GLU A 126 -16.56 12.45 -0.10
CA GLU A 126 -17.59 13.49 0.04
C GLU A 126 -17.28 14.73 -0.82
N GLY A 127 -16.00 15.07 -0.99
CA GLY A 127 -15.54 16.12 -1.89
C GLY A 127 -16.09 17.52 -1.55
N ARG A 128 -16.40 17.77 -0.27
CA ARG A 128 -17.01 19.03 0.20
C ARG A 128 -15.98 20.14 0.40
N GLU A 129 -14.83 19.79 0.97
CA GLU A 129 -13.79 20.74 1.38
C GLU A 129 -12.41 20.21 0.98
N ALA A 130 -11.38 21.06 1.12
CA ALA A 130 -10.01 20.62 0.96
C ALA A 130 -9.63 19.60 2.05
N VAL A 131 -8.84 18.61 1.69
CA VAL A 131 -8.39 17.56 2.62
C VAL A 131 -6.88 17.61 2.72
N ASP A 132 -6.34 17.80 3.92
CA ASP A 132 -4.89 17.76 4.14
C ASP A 132 -4.41 16.32 4.23
N LEU A 133 -3.42 15.95 3.42
CA LEU A 133 -2.87 14.60 3.38
C LEU A 133 -1.62 14.56 4.28
N PRO A 134 -1.56 13.67 5.29
CA PRO A 134 -0.42 13.60 6.19
C PRO A 134 0.84 13.22 5.42
N ARG A 135 1.99 13.54 6.02
CA ARG A 135 3.30 13.13 5.54
C ARG A 135 4.10 12.58 6.70
N PHE A 136 4.80 11.47 6.46
CA PHE A 136 5.68 10.89 7.46
C PHE A 136 7.14 11.04 7.03
N ASP A 137 7.92 11.78 7.81
CA ASP A 137 9.36 11.94 7.56
C ASP A 137 10.13 10.85 8.31
N LYS A 138 10.59 9.85 7.55
CA LYS A 138 11.36 8.71 8.05
C LYS A 138 12.75 9.08 8.58
N SER A 139 13.24 10.29 8.33
CA SER A 139 14.57 10.75 8.75
C SER A 139 14.60 11.36 10.14
N LEU A 140 13.46 11.81 10.66
CA LEU A 140 13.34 12.37 12.00
C LEU A 140 13.66 11.31 13.07
N PHE A 141 13.99 11.77 14.29
CA PHE A 141 14.33 10.91 15.43
C PHE A 141 15.38 9.84 15.07
N ASN A 142 16.49 10.26 14.46
CA ASN A 142 17.59 9.37 14.03
C ASN A 142 17.15 8.20 13.14
N GLY A 143 16.14 8.43 12.29
CA GLY A 143 15.62 7.43 11.36
C GLY A 143 14.45 6.59 11.90
N GLU A 144 14.00 6.83 13.13
CA GLU A 144 12.76 6.23 13.67
C GLU A 144 11.52 6.84 12.99
N GLY A 145 11.62 8.13 12.64
CA GLY A 145 10.66 8.91 11.89
C GLY A 145 9.51 9.50 12.71
N ASP A 146 8.85 10.51 12.17
CA ASP A 146 7.66 11.13 12.76
C ASP A 146 6.73 11.74 11.70
N ARG A 147 5.49 11.99 12.10
CA ARG A 147 4.50 12.68 11.28
C ARG A 147 4.82 14.18 11.24
N LEU A 148 4.81 14.74 10.03
CA LEU A 148 4.93 16.19 9.85
C LEU A 148 3.62 16.89 10.26
N PRO A 149 3.68 18.16 10.71
CA PRO A 149 2.49 18.93 11.03
C PRO A 149 1.50 19.00 9.87
N THR A 150 0.21 18.90 10.19
CA THR A 150 -0.91 19.09 9.26
C THR A 150 -1.26 20.57 9.20
N ASP A 151 -0.52 21.32 8.37
CA ASP A 151 -0.60 22.78 8.26
C ASP A 151 -1.23 23.27 6.93
N GLY A 152 -1.79 22.34 6.15
CA GLY A 152 -2.37 22.62 4.83
C GLY A 152 -1.37 22.61 3.68
N SER A 153 -0.07 22.38 3.93
CA SER A 153 0.96 22.36 2.88
C SER A 153 0.80 21.23 1.87
N ASN A 154 0.06 20.16 2.21
CA ASN A 154 -0.16 19.00 1.36
C ASN A 154 -1.65 18.72 1.15
N SER A 155 -2.44 19.80 1.00
CA SER A 155 -3.88 19.72 0.80
C SER A 155 -4.27 19.44 -0.65
N VAL A 156 -5.26 18.56 -0.81
CA VAL A 156 -5.92 18.30 -2.09
C VAL A 156 -7.31 18.92 -2.11
N HIS A 157 -7.67 19.53 -3.24
CA HIS A 157 -8.92 20.27 -3.38
C HIS A 157 -9.91 19.52 -4.29
N PRO A 158 -11.19 19.44 -3.91
CA PRO A 158 -12.22 18.88 -4.78
C PRO A 158 -12.42 19.72 -6.06
N PRO A 159 -13.01 19.15 -7.13
CA PRO A 159 -13.40 17.74 -7.26
C PRO A 159 -12.17 16.83 -7.40
N ILE A 160 -12.27 15.56 -7.01
CA ILE A 160 -11.23 14.54 -7.25
C ILE A 160 -11.84 13.46 -8.13
N ASP A 161 -11.13 13.03 -9.16
CA ASP A 161 -11.60 11.97 -10.06
C ASP A 161 -11.10 10.60 -9.59
N VAL A 162 -9.84 10.54 -9.13
CA VAL A 162 -9.18 9.30 -8.71
C VAL A 162 -8.40 9.53 -7.41
N VAL A 163 -8.53 8.60 -6.47
CA VAL A 163 -7.67 8.52 -5.28
C VAL A 163 -6.85 7.25 -5.37
N ILE A 164 -5.52 7.36 -5.40
CA ILE A 164 -4.62 6.21 -5.38
C ILE A 164 -4.01 6.10 -3.98
N MET A 165 -4.18 4.96 -3.34
CA MET A 165 -3.46 4.62 -2.12
C MET A 165 -2.51 3.47 -2.37
N GLU A 166 -1.24 3.64 -2.00
CA GLU A 166 -0.21 2.63 -2.21
C GLU A 166 0.44 2.17 -0.90
N GLY A 167 0.85 0.91 -0.84
CA GLY A 167 1.43 0.36 0.37
C GLY A 167 1.81 -1.11 0.25
N TRP A 168 2.72 -1.55 1.09
CA TRP A 168 3.24 -2.93 1.03
C TRP A 168 2.25 -3.95 1.61
N CYS A 169 1.37 -3.54 2.53
CA CYS A 169 0.35 -4.38 3.16
C CYS A 169 -1.09 -4.01 2.75
N MET A 170 -1.26 -3.23 1.68
CA MET A 170 -2.59 -2.89 1.16
C MET A 170 -3.38 -4.18 0.87
N GLY A 171 -4.61 -4.29 1.36
CA GLY A 171 -5.44 -5.47 1.15
C GLY A 171 -4.96 -6.75 1.84
N PHE A 172 -4.06 -6.66 2.82
CA PHE A 172 -3.86 -7.77 3.74
C PHE A 172 -5.07 -7.90 4.65
N TYR A 173 -5.56 -9.12 4.80
CA TYR A 173 -6.68 -9.44 5.68
C TYR A 173 -6.21 -10.30 6.85
N PRO A 174 -6.91 -10.22 8.00
CA PRO A 174 -6.71 -11.20 9.04
C PRO A 174 -7.05 -12.61 8.54
N ILE A 175 -6.53 -13.61 9.22
CA ILE A 175 -6.82 -15.04 8.99
C ILE A 175 -7.39 -15.67 10.27
N SER A 176 -8.07 -16.80 10.11
CA SER A 176 -8.62 -17.56 11.22
C SER A 176 -7.51 -18.09 12.14
N GLN A 177 -7.85 -18.40 13.39
CA GLN A 177 -6.88 -18.96 14.35
C GLN A 177 -6.30 -20.30 13.87
N SER A 178 -7.13 -21.13 13.22
CA SER A 178 -6.68 -22.39 12.62
C SER A 178 -5.77 -22.15 11.42
N GLY A 179 -6.11 -21.23 10.51
CA GLY A 179 -5.26 -20.89 9.36
C GLY A 179 -3.91 -20.31 9.78
N LEU A 180 -3.87 -19.50 10.84
CA LEU A 180 -2.62 -19.00 11.42
C LEU A 180 -1.80 -20.16 12.00
N ALA A 181 -2.43 -21.09 12.71
CA ALA A 181 -1.75 -22.27 13.25
C ALA A 181 -1.16 -23.16 12.15
N GLU A 182 -1.94 -23.43 11.11
CA GLU A 182 -1.50 -24.21 9.95
C GLU A 182 -0.31 -23.56 9.24
N LYS A 183 -0.39 -22.27 8.91
CA LYS A 183 0.73 -21.55 8.28
C LYS A 183 1.95 -21.50 9.19
N TRP A 184 1.77 -21.32 10.50
CA TRP A 184 2.85 -21.29 11.49
C TRP A 184 3.59 -22.62 11.57
N ASP A 185 2.84 -23.73 11.56
CA ASP A 185 3.40 -25.07 11.70
C ASP A 185 3.86 -25.70 10.38
N GLY A 186 3.42 -25.15 9.24
CA GLY A 186 3.81 -25.52 7.88
C GLY A 186 4.72 -24.48 7.22
N ILE A 187 4.20 -23.76 6.22
CA ILE A 187 4.97 -22.91 5.30
C ILE A 187 5.90 -21.91 6.00
N TRP A 188 5.53 -21.41 7.19
CA TRP A 188 6.38 -20.48 7.93
C TRP A 188 7.72 -21.09 8.35
N LYS A 189 7.74 -22.36 8.79
CA LYS A 189 8.99 -23.05 9.14
C LYS A 189 9.90 -23.20 7.92
N GLU A 190 9.31 -23.53 6.77
CA GLU A 190 10.04 -23.67 5.51
C GLU A 190 10.65 -22.33 5.06
N GLN A 191 9.87 -21.25 5.13
CA GLN A 191 10.35 -19.91 4.76
C GLN A 191 11.44 -19.40 5.72
N LYS A 192 11.31 -19.66 7.03
CA LYS A 192 12.36 -19.31 8.00
C LYS A 192 13.70 -19.97 7.66
N VAL A 193 13.70 -21.25 7.32
CA VAL A 193 14.92 -21.97 6.92
C VAL A 193 15.43 -21.44 5.59
N THR A 194 14.56 -21.31 4.58
CA THR A 194 14.93 -20.90 3.22
C THR A 194 15.53 -19.50 3.16
N LEU A 195 15.04 -18.57 3.98
CA LEU A 195 15.46 -17.17 4.02
C LEU A 195 16.45 -16.85 5.16
N ALA A 196 16.86 -17.87 5.92
CA ALA A 196 17.73 -17.74 7.10
C ALA A 196 17.23 -16.65 8.07
N LEU A 197 15.97 -16.76 8.47
CA LEU A 197 15.32 -15.79 9.37
C LEU A 197 15.67 -16.03 10.84
N GLN A 198 15.78 -14.96 11.61
CA GLN A 198 16.14 -14.99 13.03
C GLN A 198 14.91 -14.79 13.93
N ASP A 199 14.78 -15.61 14.97
CA ASP A 199 13.58 -15.64 15.84
C ASP A 199 13.49 -14.40 16.72
N GLU A 200 14.63 -13.86 17.13
CA GLU A 200 14.74 -12.66 17.97
C GLU A 200 14.10 -11.43 17.30
N LEU A 201 14.14 -11.39 15.97
CA LEU A 201 13.62 -10.29 15.16
C LEU A 201 12.12 -10.43 14.85
N LEU A 202 11.62 -11.65 14.80
CA LEU A 202 10.28 -11.98 14.29
C LEU A 202 9.29 -12.33 15.40
N GLY A 203 9.80 -12.71 16.57
CA GLY A 203 8.99 -13.01 17.74
C GLY A 203 8.28 -14.35 17.65
N SER A 204 7.34 -14.54 18.57
CA SER A 204 6.57 -15.78 18.72
C SER A 204 5.31 -15.80 17.85
N LYS A 205 4.60 -16.93 17.83
CA LYS A 205 3.26 -17.05 17.22
C LYS A 205 2.30 -16.00 17.76
N GLY A 206 2.38 -15.70 19.07
CA GLY A 206 1.61 -14.65 19.73
C GLY A 206 1.85 -13.27 19.11
N CYS A 207 3.10 -12.97 18.73
CA CYS A 207 3.42 -11.69 18.09
C CYS A 207 2.72 -11.56 16.73
N VAL A 208 2.64 -12.64 15.94
CA VAL A 208 1.91 -12.66 14.66
C VAL A 208 0.40 -12.62 14.89
N GLN A 209 -0.11 -13.23 15.96
CA GLN A 209 -1.51 -13.12 16.36
C GLN A 209 -1.91 -11.68 16.72
N ASP A 210 -1.02 -10.92 17.34
CA ASP A 210 -1.25 -9.48 17.60
C ASP A 210 -1.37 -8.70 16.29
N ILE A 211 -0.49 -8.95 15.30
CA ILE A 211 -0.58 -8.33 13.97
C ILE A 211 -1.89 -8.71 13.28
N ASN A 212 -2.26 -9.99 13.36
CA ASN A 212 -3.52 -10.51 12.82
C ASN A 212 -4.74 -9.79 13.43
N LEU A 213 -4.72 -9.54 14.75
CA LEU A 213 -5.78 -8.79 15.41
C LEU A 213 -5.82 -7.33 14.96
N ALA A 214 -4.65 -6.67 14.85
CA ALA A 214 -4.56 -5.29 14.41
C ALA A 214 -5.07 -5.10 12.97
N LEU A 215 -4.90 -6.10 12.09
CA LEU A 215 -5.41 -6.07 10.72
C LEU A 215 -6.94 -5.92 10.63
N LYS A 216 -7.70 -6.28 11.66
CA LYS A 216 -9.17 -6.08 11.66
C LYS A 216 -9.56 -4.63 11.42
N ALA A 217 -8.82 -3.67 12.00
CA ALA A 217 -9.08 -2.25 11.79
C ALA A 217 -8.85 -1.80 10.34
N TYR A 218 -7.96 -2.48 9.60
CA TYR A 218 -7.61 -2.12 8.22
C TYR A 218 -8.73 -2.47 7.24
N ILE A 219 -9.65 -3.36 7.62
CA ILE A 219 -10.82 -3.73 6.79
C ILE A 219 -11.69 -2.49 6.49
N ASP A 220 -11.87 -1.59 7.46
CA ASP A 220 -12.62 -0.35 7.26
C ASP A 220 -11.95 0.55 6.22
N LEU A 221 -10.62 0.55 6.17
CA LEU A 221 -9.85 1.26 5.16
C LEU A 221 -9.98 0.58 3.79
N TRP A 222 -9.95 -0.75 3.75
CA TRP A 222 -10.10 -1.54 2.53
C TRP A 222 -11.46 -1.35 1.85
N ALA A 223 -12.52 -1.12 2.64
CA ALA A 223 -13.89 -0.94 2.16
C ALA A 223 -14.08 0.23 1.16
N PHE A 224 -13.12 1.16 1.08
CA PHE A 224 -13.18 2.28 0.14
C PHE A 224 -12.78 1.92 -1.29
N PHE A 225 -11.98 0.88 -1.50
CA PHE A 225 -11.29 0.66 -2.78
C PHE A 225 -12.16 -0.07 -3.81
N ASP A 226 -12.21 0.52 -5.01
CA ASP A 226 -12.96 0.00 -6.16
C ASP A 226 -12.08 -0.87 -7.08
N VAL A 227 -10.79 -0.53 -7.15
CA VAL A 227 -9.80 -1.11 -8.06
C VAL A 227 -8.57 -1.51 -7.27
N PHE A 228 -7.98 -2.65 -7.59
CA PHE A 228 -6.76 -3.12 -6.94
C PHE A 228 -5.70 -3.49 -7.97
N ILE A 229 -4.49 -3.01 -7.77
CA ILE A 229 -3.34 -3.27 -8.63
C ILE A 229 -2.27 -3.95 -7.80
N GLN A 230 -1.73 -5.05 -8.30
CA GLN A 230 -0.69 -5.80 -7.60
C GLN A 230 0.50 -6.14 -8.51
N PRO A 231 1.57 -5.32 -8.53
CA PRO A 231 2.86 -5.76 -9.05
C PRO A 231 3.40 -6.88 -8.16
N ALA A 232 3.43 -8.10 -8.68
CA ALA A 232 3.76 -9.31 -7.93
C ALA A 232 5.01 -9.99 -8.50
N PRO A 233 5.94 -10.48 -7.66
CA PRO A 233 7.10 -11.21 -8.15
C PRO A 233 6.66 -12.53 -8.80
N LEU A 234 7.18 -12.81 -9.98
CA LEU A 234 7.15 -14.14 -10.58
C LEU A 234 8.60 -14.63 -10.73
N THR A 235 9.08 -15.32 -9.69
CA THR A 235 10.44 -15.82 -9.61
C THR A 235 10.48 -17.35 -9.63
N ARG A 236 11.57 -17.91 -10.16
CA ARG A 236 11.88 -19.35 -10.12
C ARG A 236 12.63 -19.75 -8.85
N SER A 237 12.78 -18.84 -7.89
CA SER A 237 13.46 -19.08 -6.62
C SER A 237 12.67 -20.03 -5.72
N HIS A 238 13.37 -20.68 -4.78
CA HIS A 238 12.77 -21.55 -3.76
C HIS A 238 11.84 -20.81 -2.80
N SER A 239 11.95 -19.48 -2.70
CA SER A 239 11.01 -18.63 -1.97
C SER A 239 10.53 -17.49 -2.87
N PRO A 240 9.22 -17.19 -2.93
CA PRO A 240 8.71 -16.05 -3.67
C PRO A 240 9.16 -14.70 -3.09
N TYR A 241 9.70 -14.69 -1.86
CA TYR A 241 10.12 -13.48 -1.16
C TYR A 241 11.61 -13.16 -1.30
N SER A 242 12.42 -14.07 -1.84
CA SER A 242 13.88 -13.89 -1.98
C SER A 242 14.23 -12.65 -2.82
N VAL A 243 13.45 -12.38 -3.86
CA VAL A 243 13.64 -11.24 -4.75
C VAL A 243 13.43 -9.89 -4.04
N ILE A 244 12.65 -9.86 -2.95
CA ILE A 244 12.40 -8.64 -2.17
C ILE A 244 13.71 -8.13 -1.55
N TYR A 245 14.60 -9.03 -1.11
CA TYR A 245 15.91 -8.66 -0.58
C TYR A 245 16.78 -8.00 -1.65
N GLN A 246 16.85 -8.60 -2.83
CA GLN A 246 17.56 -8.02 -3.97
C GLN A 246 17.01 -6.63 -4.29
N TRP A 247 15.70 -6.52 -4.46
CA TRP A 247 15.09 -5.25 -4.83
C TRP A 247 15.26 -4.16 -3.78
N ARG A 248 15.15 -4.51 -2.50
CA ARG A 248 15.34 -3.55 -1.41
C ARG A 248 16.80 -3.11 -1.31
N LEU A 249 17.75 -4.01 -1.57
CA LEU A 249 19.17 -3.72 -1.58
C LEU A 249 19.53 -2.76 -2.72
N GLU A 250 19.05 -3.04 -3.94
CA GLU A 250 19.21 -2.16 -5.10
C GLU A 250 18.64 -0.77 -4.83
N GLN A 251 17.45 -0.70 -4.22
CA GLN A 251 16.82 0.56 -3.82
C GLN A 251 17.70 1.33 -2.82
N GLU A 252 18.27 0.66 -1.82
CA GLU A 252 19.14 1.28 -0.82
C GLU A 252 20.42 1.82 -1.45
N HIS A 253 21.04 1.04 -2.35
CA HIS A 253 22.26 1.46 -3.06
C HIS A 253 22.00 2.67 -3.97
N TYR A 254 20.88 2.68 -4.71
CA TYR A 254 20.49 3.84 -5.53
C TYR A 254 20.26 5.10 -4.69
N MET A 255 19.59 4.97 -3.54
CA MET A 255 19.38 6.07 -2.61
C MET A 255 20.72 6.60 -2.05
N LYS A 256 21.60 5.69 -1.61
CA LYS A 256 22.95 6.05 -1.11
C LYS A 256 23.77 6.77 -2.17
N ALA A 257 23.69 6.34 -3.43
CA ALA A 257 24.40 6.98 -4.53
C ALA A 257 23.93 8.44 -4.78
N SER A 258 22.68 8.76 -4.47
CA SER A 258 22.08 10.08 -4.72
C SER A 258 22.10 11.03 -3.52
N ASN A 259 22.35 10.54 -2.30
CA ASN A 259 22.29 11.34 -1.07
C ASN A 259 23.62 11.43 -0.29
N GLY A 260 24.74 11.06 -0.93
CA GLY A 260 26.07 11.11 -0.32
C GLY A 260 26.38 9.93 0.59
N GLY A 261 25.82 8.75 0.32
CA GLY A 261 26.15 7.50 1.00
C GLY A 261 25.36 7.22 2.28
N LYS A 262 24.34 8.04 2.58
CA LYS A 262 23.54 7.91 3.81
C LYS A 262 22.45 6.86 3.63
N GLY A 263 22.48 5.82 4.44
CA GLY A 263 21.50 4.74 4.40
C GLY A 263 21.96 3.54 5.22
N MET A 264 21.18 2.47 5.17
CA MET A 264 21.48 1.20 5.81
C MET A 264 22.70 0.51 5.17
N SER A 265 23.37 -0.32 5.97
CA SER A 265 24.28 -1.34 5.45
C SER A 265 23.48 -2.46 4.79
N ASP A 266 24.14 -3.28 4.00
CA ASP A 266 23.50 -4.41 3.30
C ASP A 266 22.92 -5.42 4.30
N ASP A 267 23.63 -5.68 5.41
CA ASP A 267 23.13 -6.51 6.52
C ASP A 267 21.91 -5.89 7.21
N ALA A 268 21.91 -4.57 7.41
CA ALA A 268 20.76 -3.88 7.98
C ALA A 268 19.55 -3.89 7.02
N VAL A 269 19.78 -3.87 5.70
CA VAL A 269 18.72 -4.08 4.69
C VAL A 269 18.11 -5.47 4.82
N LYS A 270 18.93 -6.52 4.99
CA LYS A 270 18.45 -7.89 5.22
C LYS A 270 17.53 -7.95 6.44
N LEU A 271 18.00 -7.47 7.59
CA LEU A 271 17.21 -7.44 8.83
C LEU A 271 15.95 -6.56 8.69
N PHE A 272 16.05 -5.46 7.94
CA PHE A 272 14.88 -4.65 7.63
C PHE A 272 13.82 -5.45 6.88
N VAL A 273 14.19 -6.16 5.80
CA VAL A 273 13.25 -6.97 5.00
C VAL A 273 12.69 -8.14 5.81
N ASP A 274 13.51 -8.81 6.63
CA ASP A 274 13.10 -9.93 7.47
C ASP A 274 11.85 -9.60 8.29
N ARG A 275 11.82 -8.39 8.88
CA ARG A 275 10.68 -7.91 9.68
C ARG A 275 9.36 -7.89 8.93
N TYR A 276 9.35 -7.82 7.60
CA TYR A 276 8.14 -7.77 6.77
C TYR A 276 7.70 -9.14 6.24
N ILE A 277 8.59 -10.14 6.21
CA ILE A 277 8.28 -11.48 5.69
C ILE A 277 7.06 -12.12 6.37
N PRO A 278 6.88 -12.05 7.71
CA PRO A 278 5.65 -12.57 8.33
C PRO A 278 4.38 -11.97 7.72
N GLY A 279 4.40 -10.70 7.37
CA GLY A 279 3.24 -10.05 6.75
C GLY A 279 2.85 -10.72 5.43
N TYR A 280 3.85 -10.96 4.56
CA TYR A 280 3.61 -11.60 3.26
C TYR A 280 3.18 -13.07 3.39
N VAL A 281 3.78 -13.81 4.32
CA VAL A 281 3.50 -15.25 4.51
C VAL A 281 2.10 -15.48 5.07
N PHE A 282 1.71 -14.70 6.07
CA PHE A 282 0.48 -14.94 6.81
C PHE A 282 -0.74 -14.25 6.19
N PHE A 283 -0.59 -13.05 5.61
CA PHE A 283 -1.74 -12.20 5.28
C PHE A 283 -1.83 -11.82 3.79
N GLY A 284 -0.83 -12.16 2.98
CA GLY A 284 -0.74 -11.75 1.57
C GLY A 284 -1.85 -12.31 0.67
N GLU A 285 -2.35 -13.51 0.97
CA GLU A 285 -3.46 -14.15 0.24
C GLU A 285 -4.79 -13.39 0.42
N GLY A 286 -4.91 -12.60 1.49
CA GLY A 286 -6.09 -11.78 1.77
C GLY A 286 -6.45 -10.79 0.65
N VAL A 287 -5.50 -10.43 -0.21
CA VAL A 287 -5.73 -9.58 -1.39
C VAL A 287 -6.79 -10.17 -2.33
N THR A 288 -6.88 -11.51 -2.39
CA THR A 288 -7.84 -12.24 -3.22
C THR A 288 -8.84 -13.06 -2.43
N GLU A 289 -8.48 -13.52 -1.24
CA GLU A 289 -9.33 -14.41 -0.44
C GLU A 289 -10.17 -13.67 0.61
N GLY A 290 -9.77 -12.45 0.99
CA GLY A 290 -10.40 -11.71 2.08
C GLY A 290 -10.16 -12.37 3.43
N PHE A 291 -11.20 -12.36 4.28
CA PHE A 291 -11.19 -12.91 5.63
C PHE A 291 -12.43 -13.77 5.85
N THR A 292 -12.25 -14.94 6.46
CA THR A 292 -13.36 -15.76 6.96
C THR A 292 -13.12 -16.10 8.42
N ASP A 293 -14.10 -15.82 9.27
CA ASP A 293 -14.16 -16.26 10.66
C ASP A 293 -15.52 -16.86 11.02
N THR A 294 -15.79 -16.97 12.32
CA THR A 294 -17.05 -17.51 12.83
C THR A 294 -18.26 -16.65 12.50
N ASP A 295 -18.06 -15.36 12.24
CA ASP A 295 -19.12 -14.38 12.02
C ASP A 295 -19.44 -14.21 10.52
N GLY A 296 -18.61 -14.78 9.65
CA GLY A 296 -18.86 -14.90 8.21
C GLY A 296 -17.61 -14.66 7.36
N THR A 297 -17.84 -14.43 6.07
CA THR A 297 -16.79 -14.10 5.11
C THR A 297 -16.88 -12.63 4.71
N CYS A 298 -15.79 -11.89 4.92
CA CYS A 298 -15.56 -10.56 4.39
C CYS A 298 -14.69 -10.67 3.14
N LEU A 299 -15.30 -10.51 1.97
CA LEU A 299 -14.59 -10.54 0.69
C LEU A 299 -14.02 -9.16 0.35
N PRO A 300 -12.88 -9.10 -0.37
CA PRO A 300 -12.33 -7.82 -0.82
C PRO A 300 -13.29 -7.08 -1.76
N PRO A 301 -13.50 -5.75 -1.58
CA PRO A 301 -14.49 -5.00 -2.37
C PRO A 301 -14.08 -4.82 -3.85
N TRP A 302 -12.81 -5.06 -4.17
CA TRP A 302 -12.25 -4.97 -5.52
C TRP A 302 -12.28 -6.28 -6.30
N LEU A 303 -12.88 -7.36 -5.79
CA LEU A 303 -12.97 -8.63 -6.56
C LEU A 303 -13.67 -8.39 -7.91
N GLY A 304 -13.07 -8.91 -8.99
CA GLY A 304 -13.48 -8.63 -10.38
C GLY A 304 -12.97 -7.30 -10.95
N ASN A 305 -12.31 -6.50 -10.14
CA ASN A 305 -11.64 -5.23 -10.50
C ASN A 305 -10.16 -5.22 -10.09
N GLY A 306 -9.59 -6.38 -9.75
CA GLY A 306 -8.18 -6.58 -9.47
C GLY A 306 -7.36 -6.80 -10.74
N LEU A 307 -6.12 -6.34 -10.74
CA LEU A 307 -5.14 -6.61 -11.79
C LEU A 307 -3.78 -6.94 -11.16
N ARG A 308 -3.36 -8.20 -11.30
CA ARG A 308 -2.02 -8.65 -10.92
C ARG A 308 -1.10 -8.51 -12.12
N ILE A 309 0.02 -7.81 -11.93
CA ILE A 309 1.05 -7.62 -12.96
C ILE A 309 2.28 -8.37 -12.47
N PHE A 310 2.56 -9.51 -13.07
CA PHE A 310 3.71 -10.32 -12.71
C PHE A 310 4.98 -9.67 -13.26
N ILE A 311 5.98 -9.55 -12.40
CA ILE A 311 7.27 -8.94 -12.72
C ILE A 311 8.44 -9.87 -12.40
N ASP A 312 9.45 -9.87 -13.26
CA ASP A 312 10.72 -10.57 -13.03
C ASP A 312 11.65 -9.79 -12.09
N GLU A 313 12.82 -10.36 -11.78
CA GLU A 313 13.84 -9.75 -10.92
C GLU A 313 14.33 -8.37 -11.42
N LYS A 314 14.18 -8.06 -12.71
CA LYS A 314 14.49 -6.76 -13.32
C LYS A 314 13.27 -5.83 -13.39
N ARG A 315 12.18 -6.20 -12.71
CA ARG A 315 10.89 -5.49 -12.66
C ARG A 315 10.24 -5.35 -14.04
N GLN A 316 10.60 -6.22 -15.00
CA GLN A 316 9.95 -6.27 -16.31
C GLN A 316 8.66 -7.07 -16.21
N VAL A 317 7.61 -6.61 -16.88
CA VAL A 317 6.32 -7.31 -16.92
C VAL A 317 6.49 -8.62 -17.68
N THR A 318 6.15 -9.73 -17.02
CA THR A 318 6.21 -11.08 -17.62
C THR A 318 4.84 -11.65 -17.92
N ASP A 319 3.82 -11.30 -17.12
CA ASP A 319 2.45 -11.78 -17.28
C ASP A 319 1.46 -10.84 -16.57
N VAL A 320 0.17 -10.97 -16.89
CA VAL A 320 -0.91 -10.14 -16.32
C VAL A 320 -2.15 -11.00 -16.08
N GLN A 321 -2.68 -10.94 -14.86
CA GLN A 321 -3.84 -11.72 -14.46
C GLN A 321 -4.89 -10.84 -13.75
N PRO A 322 -6.12 -10.71 -14.29
CA PRO A 322 -7.22 -10.10 -13.54
C PRO A 322 -7.70 -11.01 -12.41
N PHE A 323 -8.24 -10.41 -11.35
CA PHE A 323 -8.83 -11.12 -10.21
C PHE A 323 -9.97 -10.30 -9.57
#